data_AF-A0A7C8B3B4-F1
#
_entry.id   AF-A0A7C8B3B4-F1
#
_cell.length_a   1.000
_cell.length_b   1.000
_cell.length_c   1.000
_cell.angle_alpha   90.00
_cell.angle_beta   90.00
_cell.angle_gamma   90.00
#
_symmetry.space_group_name_H-M   'P 1'
#
loop_
_entity.id
_entity.type
_entity.pdbx_description
1 polymer ?
#
loop_
_entity_poly.entity_id
_entity_poly.type
_entity_poly.pdbx_seq_one_letter_code
_entity_poly.pdbx_strand_id
1 'polypeptide(L)'
;MSTTNLNNEAAAFNKNAITMGFDALNAITNQVAVATDTFLGSAPAVPGEWKKVITTCVKESQKGLVSLKKNVEVGLELDWTSKDASAKAIDAIENFYKDAVSQVAAIKKETTVLAEANSKNLPKEAKSIVTFWNDSFNQGFESFQNFVDQNFALARKVTADVLVATQVVEPKVAK
;
A
#
# COMPACT_ATOMS: atom_id res chain seq x y z
N MET A 1 -22.17 -26.51 -24.93
CA MET A 1 -22.64 -25.61 -23.85
C MET A 1 -21.55 -24.60 -23.57
N SER A 2 -21.95 -23.35 -23.36
CA SER A 2 -21.15 -22.13 -23.39
C SER A 2 -20.08 -22.07 -22.29
N THR A 3 -18.80 -22.19 -22.66
CA THR A 3 -17.64 -21.90 -21.79
C THR A 3 -17.53 -20.40 -21.45
N THR A 4 -18.16 -19.54 -22.26
CA THR A 4 -18.15 -18.08 -22.10
C THR A 4 -18.93 -17.63 -20.84
N ASN A 5 -19.99 -18.34 -20.45
CA ASN A 5 -20.78 -17.97 -19.27
C ASN A 5 -20.04 -18.27 -17.94
N LEU A 6 -19.32 -19.40 -17.85
CA LEU A 6 -18.57 -19.77 -16.66
C LEU A 6 -17.40 -18.81 -16.38
N ASN A 7 -16.73 -18.32 -17.43
CA ASN A 7 -15.64 -17.35 -17.27
C ASN A 7 -16.16 -15.98 -16.77
N ASN A 8 -17.34 -15.55 -17.23
CA ASN A 8 -17.93 -14.29 -16.79
C ASN A 8 -18.46 -14.34 -15.35
N GLU A 9 -19.07 -15.46 -14.96
CA GLU A 9 -19.55 -15.69 -13.59
C GLU A 9 -18.38 -15.82 -12.59
N ALA A 10 -17.31 -16.52 -12.96
CA ALA A 10 -16.10 -16.61 -12.14
C ALA A 10 -15.38 -15.26 -12.00
N ALA A 11 -15.30 -14.46 -13.07
CA ALA A 11 -14.75 -13.11 -13.02
C ALA A 11 -15.59 -12.19 -12.12
N ALA A 12 -16.92 -12.26 -12.22
CA ALA A 12 -17.83 -11.48 -11.37
C ALA A 12 -17.73 -11.90 -9.88
N PHE A 13 -17.63 -13.20 -9.61
CA PHE A 13 -17.43 -13.72 -8.25
C PHE A 13 -16.10 -13.22 -7.66
N ASN A 14 -15.00 -13.32 -8.39
CA ASN A 14 -13.68 -12.86 -7.95
C ASN A 14 -13.67 -11.34 -7.70
N LYS A 15 -14.30 -10.55 -8.57
CA LYS A 15 -14.46 -9.11 -8.38
C LYS A 15 -15.21 -8.81 -7.07
N ASN A 16 -16.36 -9.45 -6.85
CA ASN A 16 -17.15 -9.26 -5.64
C ASN A 16 -16.40 -9.69 -4.37
N ALA A 17 -15.70 -10.82 -4.39
CA ALA A 17 -14.93 -11.32 -3.25
C ALA A 17 -13.79 -10.34 -2.87
N ILE A 18 -13.09 -9.81 -3.87
CA ILE A 18 -12.02 -8.82 -3.66
C ILE A 18 -12.59 -7.50 -3.12
N THR A 19 -13.70 -7.01 -3.68
CA THR A 19 -14.38 -5.81 -3.18
C THR A 19 -14.80 -5.98 -1.71
N MET A 20 -15.45 -7.10 -1.36
CA MET A 20 -15.83 -7.41 0.02
C MET A 20 -14.62 -7.49 0.95
N GLY A 21 -13.51 -8.08 0.49
CA GLY A 21 -12.26 -8.14 1.24
C GLY A 21 -11.69 -6.75 1.56
N PHE A 22 -11.64 -5.85 0.57
CA PHE A 22 -11.20 -4.47 0.79
C PHE A 22 -12.14 -3.67 1.67
N ASP A 23 -13.45 -3.89 1.57
CA ASP A 23 -14.43 -3.22 2.44
C ASP A 23 -14.28 -3.67 3.90
N ALA A 24 -14.01 -4.97 4.13
CA ALA A 24 -13.69 -5.49 5.46
C ALA A 24 -12.37 -4.92 6.00
N LEU A 25 -11.32 -4.86 5.18
CA LEU A 25 -10.04 -4.24 5.56
C LEU A 25 -10.20 -2.76 5.90
N ASN A 26 -10.99 -2.01 5.12
CA ASN A 26 -11.30 -0.61 5.41
C ASN A 26 -12.04 -0.46 6.74
N ALA A 27 -13.04 -1.33 7.01
CA ALA A 27 -13.78 -1.31 8.26
C ALA A 27 -12.86 -1.57 9.47
N ILE A 28 -11.97 -2.55 9.39
CA ILE A 28 -10.97 -2.86 10.43
C ILE A 28 -10.04 -1.65 10.65
N THR A 29 -9.51 -1.08 9.56
CA THR A 29 -8.57 0.05 9.67
C THR A 29 -9.23 1.29 10.27
N ASN A 30 -10.51 1.53 9.98
CA ASN A 30 -11.29 2.59 10.62
C ASN A 30 -11.51 2.32 12.12
N GLN A 31 -11.78 1.07 12.51
CA GLN A 31 -11.87 0.71 13.93
C GLN A 31 -10.53 0.89 14.66
N VAL A 32 -9.40 0.56 14.02
CA VAL A 32 -8.06 0.82 14.56
C VAL A 32 -7.83 2.31 14.78
N ALA A 33 -8.28 3.17 13.85
CA ALA A 33 -8.20 4.61 14.03
C ALA A 33 -9.01 5.10 15.22
N VAL A 34 -10.27 4.65 15.35
CA VAL A 34 -11.12 4.98 16.50
C VAL A 34 -10.52 4.47 17.82
N ALA A 35 -10.00 3.24 17.85
CA ALA A 35 -9.37 2.67 19.03
C ALA A 35 -8.09 3.43 19.42
N THR A 36 -7.31 3.86 18.42
CA THR A 36 -6.12 4.68 18.61
C THR A 36 -6.49 6.05 19.19
N ASP A 37 -7.48 6.74 18.62
CA ASP A 37 -7.95 8.03 19.14
C ASP A 37 -8.47 7.89 20.58
N THR A 38 -9.21 6.82 20.87
CA THR A 38 -9.70 6.51 22.22
C THR A 38 -8.55 6.28 23.20
N PHE A 39 -7.57 5.46 22.82
CA PHE A 39 -6.39 5.18 23.64
C PHE A 39 -5.59 6.46 23.90
N LEU A 40 -5.28 7.24 22.87
CA LEU A 40 -4.55 8.50 22.99
C LEU A 40 -5.33 9.55 23.81
N GLY A 41 -6.66 9.58 23.70
CA GLY A 41 -7.53 10.43 24.52
C GLY A 41 -7.49 10.04 26.01
N SER A 42 -7.39 8.74 26.30
CA SER A 42 -7.32 8.21 27.67
C SER A 42 -5.93 8.28 28.31
N ALA A 43 -4.89 8.64 27.55
CA ALA A 43 -3.50 8.67 27.99
C ALA A 43 -2.99 10.12 28.17
N PRO A 44 -3.25 10.78 29.32
CA PRO A 44 -2.83 12.17 29.57
C PRO A 44 -1.30 12.31 29.68
N ALA A 45 -0.60 11.22 30.02
CA ALA A 45 0.86 11.19 30.13
C ALA A 45 1.59 11.11 28.78
N VAL A 46 0.89 10.80 27.68
CA VAL A 46 1.51 10.78 26.35
C VAL A 46 1.62 12.21 25.83
N PRO A 47 2.83 12.70 25.47
CA PRO A 47 3.00 14.04 24.92
C PRO A 47 2.20 14.25 23.63
N GLY A 48 1.70 15.47 23.40
CA GLY A 48 0.86 15.79 22.24
C GLY A 48 1.55 15.50 20.90
N GLU A 49 2.86 15.69 20.84
CA GLU A 49 3.72 15.37 19.71
C GLU A 49 3.69 13.89 19.36
N TRP A 50 3.70 13.01 20.37
CA TRP A 50 3.60 11.55 20.16
C TRP A 50 2.19 11.14 19.72
N LYS A 51 1.15 11.77 20.26
CA LYS A 51 -0.22 11.56 19.77
C LYS A 51 -0.34 11.91 18.30
N LYS A 52 0.32 12.99 17.87
CA LYS A 52 0.38 13.43 16.47
C LYS A 52 1.08 12.40 15.58
N VAL A 53 2.24 11.87 15.99
CA VAL A 53 2.95 10.80 15.24
C VAL A 53 2.03 9.61 15.00
N ILE A 54 1.42 9.09 16.07
CA ILE A 54 0.58 7.88 16.00
C ILE A 54 -0.63 8.14 15.09
N THR A 55 -1.24 9.32 15.20
CA THR A 55 -2.36 9.73 14.33
C THR A 55 -1.94 9.83 12.87
N THR A 56 -0.78 10.40 12.56
CA THR A 56 -0.24 10.48 11.19
C THR A 56 0.00 9.08 10.64
N CYS A 57 0.64 8.18 11.40
CA CYS A 57 0.90 6.80 10.96
C CYS A 57 -0.40 6.08 10.58
N VAL A 58 -1.44 6.19 11.40
CA VAL A 58 -2.75 5.59 11.10
C VAL A 58 -3.37 6.19 9.84
N LYS A 59 -3.38 7.52 9.71
CA LYS A 59 -3.97 8.21 8.55
C LYS A 59 -3.26 7.87 7.24
N GLU A 60 -1.93 7.87 7.24
CA GLU A 60 -1.16 7.52 6.04
C GLU A 60 -1.32 6.03 5.70
N SER A 61 -1.43 5.15 6.69
CA SER A 61 -1.75 3.72 6.46
C SER A 61 -3.13 3.54 5.82
N GLN A 62 -4.14 4.30 6.24
CA GLN A 62 -5.46 4.31 5.60
C GLN A 62 -5.39 4.76 4.14
N LYS A 63 -4.60 5.80 3.82
CA LYS A 63 -4.39 6.24 2.43
C LYS A 63 -3.70 5.15 1.59
N GLY A 64 -2.74 4.43 2.16
CA GLY A 64 -2.07 3.30 1.51
C GLY A 64 -3.05 2.20 1.13
N LEU A 65 -3.97 1.85 2.04
CA LEU A 65 -5.01 0.85 1.77
C LEU A 65 -5.97 1.30 0.65
N VAL A 66 -6.35 2.58 0.62
CA VAL A 66 -7.19 3.14 -0.44
C VAL A 66 -6.48 3.11 -1.80
N SER A 67 -5.19 3.48 -1.85
CA SER A 67 -4.40 3.41 -3.09
C SER A 67 -4.25 1.96 -3.58
N LEU A 68 -4.01 1.01 -2.67
CA LEU A 68 -3.95 -0.42 -3.00
C LEU A 68 -5.28 -0.92 -3.55
N LYS A 69 -6.41 -0.58 -2.92
CA LYS A 69 -7.76 -0.94 -3.41
C LYS A 69 -7.95 -0.47 -4.84
N LYS A 70 -7.67 0.81 -5.10
CA LYS A 70 -7.81 1.41 -6.45
C LYS A 70 -6.93 0.69 -7.47
N ASN A 71 -5.71 0.33 -7.12
CA ASN A 71 -4.82 -0.41 -8.00
C ASN A 71 -5.36 -1.80 -8.37
N VAL A 72 -5.84 -2.55 -7.37
CA VAL A 72 -6.42 -3.88 -7.60
C VAL A 72 -7.70 -3.79 -8.43
N GLU A 73 -8.55 -2.79 -8.18
CA GLU A 73 -9.75 -2.54 -8.98
C GLU A 73 -9.42 -2.28 -10.44
N VAL A 74 -8.38 -1.48 -10.74
CA VAL A 74 -7.91 -1.29 -12.12
C VAL A 74 -7.53 -2.63 -12.76
N GLY A 75 -6.76 -3.47 -12.07
CA GLY A 75 -6.35 -4.78 -12.59
C GLY A 75 -7.53 -5.73 -12.90
N LEU A 76 -8.59 -5.66 -12.09
CA LEU A 76 -9.81 -6.44 -12.28
C LEU A 76 -10.69 -5.93 -13.43
N GLU A 77 -10.58 -4.65 -13.77
CA GLU A 77 -11.36 -4.01 -14.84
C GLU A 77 -10.65 -4.02 -16.19
N LEU A 78 -9.41 -4.48 -16.25
CA LEU A 78 -8.69 -4.65 -17.50
C LEU A 78 -9.31 -5.77 -18.33
N ASP A 79 -9.63 -5.43 -19.58
CA ASP A 79 -9.80 -6.43 -20.63
C ASP A 79 -8.43 -7.00 -21.00
N TRP A 80 -8.07 -8.11 -20.37
CA TRP A 80 -6.81 -8.83 -20.59
C TRP A 80 -6.67 -9.42 -22.00
N THR A 81 -7.71 -9.38 -22.83
CA THR A 81 -7.63 -9.75 -24.25
C THR A 81 -7.20 -8.58 -25.13
N SER A 82 -7.19 -7.36 -24.58
CA SER A 82 -6.73 -6.17 -25.30
C SER A 82 -5.20 -6.07 -25.31
N LYS A 83 -4.65 -5.59 -26.42
CA LYS A 83 -3.20 -5.35 -26.61
C LYS A 83 -2.59 -4.35 -25.61
N ASP A 84 -3.43 -3.49 -25.01
CA ASP A 84 -2.99 -2.43 -24.10
C ASP A 84 -3.14 -2.84 -22.62
N ALA A 85 -3.68 -4.03 -22.32
CA ALA A 85 -3.96 -4.47 -20.95
C ALA A 85 -2.71 -4.45 -20.06
N SER A 86 -1.63 -5.07 -20.52
CA SER A 86 -0.37 -5.13 -19.78
C SER A 86 0.26 -3.75 -19.57
N ALA A 87 0.14 -2.84 -20.54
CA ALA A 87 0.65 -1.47 -20.39
C ALA A 87 -0.14 -0.71 -19.31
N LYS A 88 -1.48 -0.79 -19.34
CA LYS A 88 -2.34 -0.19 -18.31
C LYS A 88 -2.14 -0.81 -16.93
N ALA A 89 -1.87 -2.11 -16.86
CA ALA A 89 -1.52 -2.78 -15.61
C ALA A 89 -0.21 -2.24 -15.05
N ILE A 90 0.83 -2.12 -15.89
CA ILE A 90 2.13 -1.54 -15.48
C ILE A 90 1.95 -0.10 -15.00
N ASP A 91 1.19 0.74 -15.71
CA ASP A 91 0.91 2.12 -15.30
C ASP A 91 0.19 2.18 -13.93
N ALA A 92 -0.79 1.31 -13.72
CA ALA A 92 -1.50 1.21 -12.45
C ALA A 92 -0.54 0.84 -11.32
N ILE A 93 0.29 -0.19 -11.53
CA ILE A 93 1.28 -0.66 -10.56
C ILE A 93 2.27 0.49 -10.28
N GLU A 94 2.76 1.21 -11.31
CA GLU A 94 3.69 2.33 -11.16
C GLU A 94 3.11 3.47 -10.32
N ASN A 95 1.81 3.76 -10.49
CA ASN A 95 1.12 4.76 -9.69
C ASN A 95 1.00 4.35 -8.22
N PHE A 96 0.66 3.08 -7.95
CA PHE A 96 0.62 2.55 -6.59
C PHE A 96 2.01 2.63 -5.92
N TYR A 97 3.07 2.29 -6.65
CA TYR A 97 4.44 2.39 -6.16
C TYR A 97 4.80 3.83 -5.75
N LYS A 98 4.49 4.81 -6.61
CA LYS A 98 4.74 6.24 -6.31
C LYS A 98 3.97 6.69 -5.08
N ASP A 99 2.71 6.29 -4.95
CA ASP A 99 1.89 6.61 -3.78
C ASP A 99 2.48 6.01 -2.49
N ALA A 100 2.87 4.73 -2.52
CA ALA A 100 3.45 4.03 -1.38
C ALA A 100 4.77 4.67 -0.92
N VAL A 101 5.68 4.98 -1.84
CA VAL A 101 6.94 5.67 -1.54
C VAL A 101 6.70 7.08 -1.00
N SER A 102 5.75 7.83 -1.59
CA SER A 102 5.42 9.18 -1.13
C SER A 102 4.88 9.20 0.31
N GLN A 103 4.02 8.24 0.65
CA GLN A 103 3.48 8.10 2.02
C GLN A 103 4.57 7.77 3.04
N VAL A 104 5.47 6.83 2.72
CA VAL A 104 6.61 6.49 3.58
C VAL A 104 7.49 7.72 3.83
N ALA A 105 7.78 8.49 2.77
CA ALA A 105 8.57 9.72 2.89
C ALA A 105 7.87 10.78 3.75
N ALA A 106 6.54 10.92 3.64
CA ALA A 106 5.76 11.85 4.45
C ALA A 106 5.81 11.48 5.94
N ILE A 107 5.62 10.19 6.27
CA ILE A 107 5.70 9.71 7.66
C ILE A 107 7.11 9.91 8.21
N LYS A 108 8.16 9.48 7.48
CA LYS A 108 9.57 9.62 7.90
C LYS A 108 9.95 11.06 8.17
N LYS A 109 9.48 11.99 7.34
CA LYS A 109 9.71 13.44 7.53
C LYS A 109 9.06 13.94 8.83
N GLU A 110 7.81 13.58 9.07
CA GLU A 110 7.08 14.05 10.24
C GLU A 110 7.61 13.41 11.54
N THR A 111 7.95 12.12 11.53
CA THR A 111 8.54 11.44 12.71
C THR A 111 9.91 12.00 13.07
N THR A 112 10.76 12.30 12.08
CA THR A 112 12.11 12.86 12.31
C THR A 112 12.03 14.24 12.99
N VAL A 113 11.19 15.14 12.46
CA VAL A 113 10.99 16.49 13.04
C VAL A 113 10.49 16.41 14.48
N LEU A 114 9.59 15.46 14.77
CA LEU A 114 9.02 15.29 16.11
C LEU A 114 10.03 14.64 17.09
N ALA A 115 10.85 13.70 16.63
CA ALA A 115 11.95 13.13 17.43
C ALA A 115 12.99 14.19 17.81
N GLU A 116 13.36 15.06 16.88
CA GLU A 116 14.27 16.18 17.13
C GLU A 116 13.67 17.21 18.11
N ALA A 117 12.38 17.53 17.99
CA ALA A 117 11.71 18.45 18.90
C ALA A 117 11.63 17.90 20.33
N ASN A 118 11.25 16.63 20.48
CA ASN A 118 11.08 15.99 21.79
C ASN A 118 12.42 15.71 22.49
N SER A 119 13.49 15.42 21.74
CA SER A 119 14.81 15.14 22.32
C SER A 119 15.55 16.38 22.85
N LYS A 120 15.13 17.60 22.50
CA LYS A 120 15.76 18.84 22.98
C LYS A 120 15.62 19.05 24.49
N ASN A 121 14.45 18.75 25.05
CA ASN A 121 14.12 19.04 26.45
C ASN A 121 14.20 17.82 27.38
N LEU A 122 14.61 16.66 26.85
CA LEU A 122 14.69 15.42 27.64
C LEU A 122 16.03 15.29 28.38
N PRO A 123 16.03 14.69 29.59
CA PRO A 123 17.24 14.23 30.26
C PRO A 123 18.06 13.31 29.35
N LYS A 124 19.38 13.29 29.54
CA LYS A 124 20.32 12.55 28.67
C LYS A 124 19.96 11.06 28.60
N GLU A 125 19.46 10.49 29.69
CA GLU A 125 19.03 9.11 29.82
C GLU A 125 17.77 8.78 29.00
N ALA A 126 16.90 9.77 28.76
CA ALA A 126 15.68 9.59 27.97
C ALA A 126 15.92 9.83 26.46
N LYS A 127 17.00 10.54 26.08
CA LYS A 127 17.35 10.76 24.67
C LYS A 127 17.69 9.46 23.94
N SER A 128 18.37 8.52 24.59
CA SER A 128 18.70 7.22 24.00
C SER A 128 17.46 6.40 23.65
N ILE A 129 16.40 6.49 24.46
CA ILE A 129 15.11 5.84 24.18
C ILE A 129 14.45 6.47 22.95
N VAL A 130 14.44 7.80 22.85
CA VAL A 130 13.89 8.50 21.68
C VAL A 130 14.67 8.17 20.41
N THR A 131 16.00 8.13 20.47
CA THR A 131 16.86 7.70 19.36
C THR A 131 16.56 6.26 18.96
N PHE A 132 16.52 5.32 19.90
CA PHE A 132 16.22 3.91 19.63
C PHE A 132 14.86 3.73 18.95
N TRP A 133 13.82 4.42 19.43
CA TRP A 133 12.50 4.39 18.80
C TRP A 133 12.52 4.97 17.38
N ASN A 134 13.16 6.12 17.18
CA ASN A 134 13.28 6.75 15.88
C ASN A 134 14.01 5.85 14.87
N ASP A 135 15.11 5.22 15.29
CA ASP A 135 15.88 4.29 14.47
C ASP A 135 15.07 3.03 14.13
N SER A 136 14.30 2.51 15.10
CA SER A 136 13.41 1.36 14.89
C SER A 136 12.30 1.67 13.88
N PHE A 137 11.67 2.85 13.98
CA PHE A 137 10.69 3.30 12.99
C PHE A 137 11.31 3.42 11.60
N ASN A 138 12.51 4.02 11.50
CA ASN A 138 13.21 4.18 10.23
C ASN A 138 13.60 2.84 9.59
N GLN A 139 14.09 1.88 10.36
CA GLN A 139 14.36 0.51 9.88
C GLN A 139 13.09 -0.20 9.41
N GLY A 140 11.97 -0.01 10.11
CA GLY A 140 10.68 -0.53 9.68
C GLY A 140 10.27 0.03 8.32
N PHE A 141 10.40 1.34 8.12
CA PHE A 141 10.12 1.98 6.82
C PHE A 141 11.04 1.51 5.71
N GLU A 142 12.34 1.36 5.97
CA GLU A 142 13.30 0.83 4.99
C GLU A 142 13.01 -0.62 4.62
N SER A 143 12.61 -1.44 5.59
CA SER A 143 12.19 -2.82 5.34
C SER A 143 10.93 -2.90 4.50
N PHE A 144 9.94 -2.05 4.80
CA PHE A 144 8.71 -1.94 4.00
C PHE A 144 9.02 -1.47 2.58
N GLN A 145 9.86 -0.44 2.42
CA GLN A 145 10.24 0.06 1.12
C GLN A 145 10.97 -1.00 0.28
N ASN A 146 11.93 -1.72 0.87
CA ASN A 146 12.60 -2.85 0.22
C ASN A 146 11.60 -3.93 -0.23
N PHE A 147 10.62 -4.26 0.61
CA PHE A 147 9.57 -5.21 0.24
C PHE A 147 8.74 -4.71 -0.93
N VAL A 148 8.31 -3.44 -0.92
CA VAL A 148 7.55 -2.82 -2.01
C VAL A 148 8.36 -2.81 -3.30
N ASP A 149 9.64 -2.43 -3.26
CA ASP A 149 10.55 -2.41 -4.40
C ASP A 149 10.68 -3.80 -5.05
N GLN A 150 10.87 -4.85 -4.25
CA GLN A 150 11.00 -6.23 -4.72
C GLN A 150 9.71 -6.74 -5.35
N ASN A 151 8.57 -6.53 -4.69
CA ASN A 151 7.26 -6.94 -5.22
C ASN A 151 6.94 -6.19 -6.50
N PHE A 152 7.26 -4.90 -6.57
CA PHE A 152 7.05 -4.07 -7.74
C PHE A 152 7.90 -4.53 -8.92
N ALA A 153 9.20 -4.79 -8.70
CA ALA A 153 10.09 -5.32 -9.74
C ALA A 153 9.60 -6.68 -10.26
N LEU A 154 9.12 -7.55 -9.36
CA LEU A 154 8.54 -8.84 -9.72
C LEU A 154 7.25 -8.67 -10.54
N ALA A 155 6.32 -7.83 -10.08
CA ALA A 155 5.05 -7.57 -10.75
C ALA A 155 5.26 -7.00 -12.16
N ARG A 156 6.20 -6.05 -12.32
CA ARG A 156 6.59 -5.50 -13.62
C ARG A 156 7.15 -6.58 -14.54
N LYS A 157 8.04 -7.43 -14.03
CA LYS A 157 8.62 -8.55 -14.79
C LYS A 157 7.54 -9.53 -15.25
N VAL A 158 6.71 -10.02 -14.33
CA VAL A 158 5.63 -10.98 -14.65
C VAL A 158 4.66 -10.40 -15.68
N THR A 159 4.28 -9.12 -15.54
CA THR A 159 3.37 -8.46 -16.49
C THR A 159 4.01 -8.27 -17.87
N ALA A 160 5.31 -7.99 -17.92
CA ALA A 160 6.07 -7.93 -19.17
C ALA A 160 6.23 -9.31 -19.83
N ASP A 161 6.46 -10.37 -19.05
CA ASP A 161 6.56 -11.74 -19.56
C ASP A 161 5.22 -12.21 -20.17
N VAL A 162 4.08 -11.81 -19.59
CA VAL A 162 2.74 -12.03 -20.19
C VAL A 162 2.59 -11.30 -21.53
N LEU A 163 3.16 -10.09 -21.68
CA LEU A 163 3.18 -9.36 -22.95
C LEU A 163 3.94 -10.13 -24.04
N VAL A 164 5.07 -10.75 -23.68
CA VAL A 164 5.86 -11.57 -24.62
C VAL A 164 5.09 -12.84 -25.00
N ALA A 165 4.50 -13.53 -24.03
CA ALA A 165 3.75 -14.76 -24.29
C ALA A 165 2.53 -14.54 -25.21
N THR A 166 1.83 -13.41 -25.06
CA THR A 166 0.65 -13.07 -25.89
C THR A 166 1.01 -12.66 -27.32
N GLN A 167 2.18 -12.03 -27.55
CA GLN A 167 2.66 -11.70 -28.89
C GLN A 167 3.11 -12.93 -29.71
N VAL A 168 3.56 -14.01 -29.05
CA VAL A 168 4.00 -15.25 -29.73
C VAL A 168 2.81 -16.09 -30.24
N VAL A 169 1.59 -15.85 -29.74
CA VAL A 169 0.39 -16.63 -30.07
C VAL A 169 -0.37 -16.09 -31.28
N GLU A 170 -0.02 -14.93 -31.86
CA GLU A 170 -0.61 -14.49 -33.13
C GLU A 170 -0.25 -15.51 -34.25
N PRO A 171 -1.22 -16.24 -34.80
CA PRO A 171 -0.92 -17.18 -35.88
C PRO A 171 -0.50 -16.38 -37.10
N LYS A 172 0.68 -16.69 -37.65
CA LYS A 172 1.01 -16.30 -39.02
C LYS A 172 -0.08 -16.86 -39.92
N VAL A 173 -1.03 -16.02 -40.31
CA VAL A 173 -1.99 -16.34 -41.36
C VAL A 173 -1.17 -16.58 -42.62
N ALA A 174 -0.97 -17.86 -42.95
CA ALA A 174 -0.38 -18.25 -44.22
C ALA A 174 -1.32 -17.76 -45.33
N LYS A 175 -0.79 -16.90 -46.22
CA LYS A 175 -1.46 -16.47 -47.45
C LYS A 175 -1.48 -17.59 -48.48
#